data_AF-A0A4E9FRY9-F1
#
_entry.id   AF-A0A4E9FRY9-F1
#
_cell.length_a   1.000
_cell.length_b   1.000
_cell.length_c   1.000
_cell.angle_alpha   90.00
_cell.angle_beta   90.00
_cell.angle_gamma   90.00
#
_symmetry.space_group_name_H-M   'P 1'
#
loop_
_entity.id
_entity.type
_entity.pdbx_description
1 polymer ?
#
loop_
_entity_poly.entity_id
_entity_poly.type
_entity_poly.pdbx_seq_one_letter_code
_entity_poly.pdbx_strand_id
1 'polypeptide(L)'
;MSTSTVRIFEERMDPDLRNRKILHGYMPLADAKTVLTKEGDYLLRLMGYKGQLVCVLSVYHNGEVITVCINRMNKLYFFNDDYKDHSIGSLLHWHQNTKTPVTPKQIVLKNPIFLASWNLMPSCIVRLLRDISECYRMRTYEVLVCVEKEKIQAAAMLLTSKQLVIESRKQFLAEARIFIYI
;
A
#
# COMPACT_ATOMS: atom_id res chain seq x y z
N MET A 1 -20.25 -17.54 1.49
CA MET A 1 -19.47 -16.86 0.44
C MET A 1 -19.20 -15.43 0.87
N SER A 2 -17.94 -15.05 1.07
CA SER A 2 -17.51 -13.66 1.29
C SER A 2 -16.05 -13.61 0.85
N THR A 3 -15.85 -13.24 -0.41
CA THR A 3 -14.55 -12.92 -0.98
C THR A 3 -14.09 -11.67 -0.26
N SER A 4 -13.11 -11.83 0.64
CA SER A 4 -12.57 -10.75 1.47
C SER A 4 -12.29 -9.52 0.62
N THR A 5 -12.84 -8.36 0.99
CA THR A 5 -12.69 -7.07 0.29
C THR A 5 -11.24 -6.73 -0.04
N VAL A 6 -10.28 -7.24 0.74
CA VAL A 6 -8.84 -7.12 0.49
C VAL A 6 -8.42 -7.83 -0.79
N ARG A 7 -8.86 -9.09 -1.01
CA ARG A 7 -8.62 -9.81 -2.27
C ARG A 7 -9.28 -9.10 -3.44
N ILE A 8 -10.50 -8.60 -3.29
CA ILE A 8 -11.17 -7.85 -4.36
C ILE A 8 -10.41 -6.55 -4.69
N PHE A 9 -9.83 -5.89 -3.69
CA PHE A 9 -9.04 -4.69 -3.93
C PHE A 9 -7.70 -5.05 -4.59
N GLU A 10 -6.94 -6.00 -4.05
CA GLU A 10 -5.66 -6.46 -4.60
C GLU A 10 -5.77 -7.11 -5.98
N GLU A 11 -6.86 -7.84 -6.27
CA GLU A 11 -7.16 -8.43 -7.58
C GLU A 11 -7.58 -7.37 -8.62
N ARG A 12 -8.15 -6.24 -8.16
CA ARG A 12 -8.55 -5.13 -9.05
C ARG A 12 -7.51 -4.02 -9.14
N MET A 13 -6.45 -4.07 -8.34
CA MET A 13 -5.37 -3.10 -8.46
C MET A 13 -4.61 -3.35 -9.74
N ASP A 14 -4.38 -2.24 -10.45
CA ASP A 14 -3.57 -2.20 -11.65
C ASP A 14 -2.25 -2.95 -11.41
N PRO A 15 -1.94 -3.99 -12.19
CA PRO A 15 -0.67 -4.70 -12.11
C PRO A 15 0.55 -3.77 -12.10
N ASP A 16 0.46 -2.58 -12.73
CA ASP A 16 1.53 -1.59 -12.77
C ASP A 16 1.92 -1.07 -11.37
N LEU A 17 0.95 -0.95 -10.46
CA LEU A 17 1.23 -0.45 -9.10
C LEU A 17 2.07 -1.42 -8.28
N ARG A 18 1.98 -2.73 -8.55
CA ARG A 18 2.81 -3.74 -7.88
C ARG A 18 4.28 -3.57 -8.21
N ASN A 19 4.58 -3.26 -9.47
CA ASN A 19 5.96 -3.15 -9.96
C ASN A 19 6.65 -1.87 -9.50
N ARG A 20 5.88 -0.78 -9.31
CA ARG A 20 6.45 0.52 -8.94
C ARG A 20 6.90 0.63 -7.49
N LYS A 21 6.56 -0.33 -6.61
CA LYS A 21 6.93 -0.32 -5.17
C LYS A 21 6.51 0.94 -4.42
N ILE A 22 5.53 1.72 -4.89
CA ILE A 22 5.06 2.96 -4.23
C ILE A 22 3.76 2.77 -3.42
N LEU A 23 3.17 1.57 -3.46
CA LEU A 23 1.97 1.22 -2.72
C LEU A 23 2.34 0.58 -1.38
N HIS A 24 2.12 1.30 -0.29
CA HIS A 24 2.46 0.91 1.08
C HIS A 24 1.34 0.13 1.79
N GLY A 25 0.36 -0.38 1.03
CA GLY A 25 -0.77 -1.13 1.59
C GLY A 25 -1.49 -0.34 2.68
N TYR A 26 -1.80 -0.99 3.80
CA TYR A 26 -2.42 -0.35 4.97
C TYR A 26 -1.41 0.41 5.83
N MET A 27 -0.93 1.53 5.31
CA MET A 27 -0.17 2.48 6.08
C MET A 27 -1.11 3.50 6.76
N PRO A 28 -1.13 3.60 8.11
CA PRO A 28 -1.78 4.70 8.82
C PRO A 28 -1.18 6.04 8.45
N LEU A 29 -1.95 7.11 8.62
CA LEU A 29 -1.48 8.47 8.36
C LEU A 29 -0.30 8.86 9.28
N ALA A 30 -0.29 8.37 10.53
CA ALA A 30 0.80 8.63 11.47
C ALA A 30 2.14 8.12 10.92
N ASP A 31 2.17 6.90 10.38
CA ASP A 31 3.37 6.32 9.79
C ASP A 31 3.74 6.99 8.47
N ALA A 32 2.76 7.40 7.67
CA ALA A 32 3.04 8.19 6.47
C ALA A 32 3.75 9.52 6.82
N LYS A 33 3.38 10.15 7.95
CA LYS A 33 4.03 11.37 8.44
C LYS A 33 5.47 11.18 8.90
N THR A 34 5.90 9.97 9.24
CA THR A 34 7.31 9.73 9.64
C THR A 34 8.23 9.58 8.44
N VAL A 35 7.70 9.18 7.28
CA VAL A 35 8.51 8.94 6.06
C VAL A 35 8.42 10.06 5.03
N LEU A 36 7.32 10.81 5.02
CA LEU A 36 7.10 11.95 4.12
C LEU A 36 7.68 13.21 4.77
N THR A 37 8.88 13.62 4.35
CA THR A 37 9.66 14.64 5.08
C THR A 37 10.05 15.85 4.23
N LYS A 38 10.08 15.70 2.90
CA LYS A 38 10.48 16.76 1.97
C LYS A 38 9.32 17.15 1.06
N GLU A 39 9.33 18.40 0.63
CA GLU A 39 8.32 18.96 -0.28
C GLU A 39 8.16 18.11 -1.55
N GLY A 40 6.93 17.66 -1.80
CA GLY A 40 6.60 16.80 -2.94
C GLY A 40 6.96 15.32 -2.76
N ASP A 41 7.38 14.89 -1.56
CA ASP A 41 7.43 13.47 -1.20
C ASP A 41 6.03 12.88 -1.27
N TYR A 42 5.88 11.68 -1.84
CA TYR A 42 4.58 11.03 -1.92
C TYR A 42 4.62 9.50 -1.88
N LEU A 43 3.51 8.91 -1.45
CA LEU A 43 3.27 7.47 -1.50
C LEU A 43 1.79 7.16 -1.71
N LEU A 44 1.51 5.94 -2.16
CA LEU A 44 0.16 5.40 -2.19
C LEU A 44 -0.10 4.55 -0.95
N ARG A 45 -1.27 4.72 -0.36
CA ARG A 45 -1.73 3.88 0.77
C ARG A 45 -3.20 3.51 0.60
N LEU A 46 -3.60 2.44 1.26
CA LEU A 46 -4.98 1.99 1.35
C LEU A 46 -5.59 2.53 2.64
N MET A 47 -6.82 3.04 2.55
CA MET A 47 -7.59 3.44 3.72
C MET A 47 -9.03 2.97 3.62
N GLY A 48 -9.65 2.77 4.78
CA GLY A 48 -11.09 2.54 4.87
C GLY A 48 -11.85 3.84 4.67
N TYR A 49 -12.84 3.84 3.78
CA TYR A 49 -13.77 4.94 3.57
C TYR A 49 -15.16 4.38 3.29
N LYS A 50 -16.16 4.75 4.11
CA LYS A 50 -17.56 4.28 4.00
C LYS A 50 -17.70 2.75 3.84
N GLY A 51 -16.93 1.99 4.63
CA GLY A 51 -16.95 0.52 4.60
C GLY A 51 -16.21 -0.12 3.42
N GLN A 52 -15.62 0.68 2.54
CA GLN A 52 -14.81 0.22 1.40
C GLN A 52 -13.34 0.56 1.60
N LEU A 53 -12.47 -0.16 0.90
CA LEU A 53 -11.06 0.19 0.80
C LEU A 53 -10.88 1.09 -0.40
N VAL A 54 -10.13 2.17 -0.22
CA VAL A 54 -9.78 3.10 -1.28
C VAL A 54 -8.27 3.33 -1.28
N CYS A 55 -7.70 3.46 -2.49
CA CYS A 55 -6.32 3.87 -2.66
C CYS A 55 -6.27 5.39 -2.67
N VAL A 56 -5.38 5.95 -1.86
CA VAL A 56 -5.18 7.40 -1.73
C VAL A 56 -3.70 7.73 -1.88
N LEU A 57 -3.45 8.94 -2.35
CA LEU A 57 -2.12 9.53 -2.40
C LEU A 57 -1.89 10.30 -1.09
N SER A 58 -0.79 10.02 -0.40
CA SER A 58 -0.31 10.86 0.70
C SER A 58 0.92 11.62 0.21
N VAL A 59 0.93 12.92 0.42
CA VAL A 59 1.94 13.83 -0.12
C VAL A 59 2.32 14.88 0.91
N TYR A 60 3.62 15.13 1.06
CA TYR A 60 4.11 16.21 1.89
C TYR A 60 4.08 17.53 1.11
N HIS A 61 3.37 18.51 1.65
CA HIS A 61 3.22 19.82 1.05
C HIS A 61 3.04 20.89 2.13
N ASN A 62 3.83 21.96 2.06
CA ASN A 62 3.75 23.11 2.97
C ASN A 62 3.78 22.72 4.46
N GLY A 63 4.67 21.79 4.82
CA GLY A 63 4.85 21.38 6.22
C GLY A 63 3.89 20.29 6.71
N GLU A 64 2.93 19.87 5.88
CA GLU A 64 1.90 18.91 6.26
C GLU A 64 1.82 17.71 5.30
N VAL A 65 1.40 16.56 5.82
CA VAL A 65 1.02 15.42 4.99
C VAL A 65 -0.47 15.52 4.63
N ILE A 66 -0.73 15.76 3.35
CA ILE A 66 -2.06 15.87 2.77
C ILE A 66 -2.45 14.53 2.16
N THR A 67 -3.70 14.10 2.39
CA THR A 67 -4.28 12.94 1.70
C THR A 67 -5.13 13.42 0.54
N VAL A 68 -4.82 12.93 -0.67
CA VAL A 68 -5.53 13.22 -1.91
C VAL A 68 -6.22 11.95 -2.40
N CYS A 69 -7.51 12.05 -2.70
CA CYS A 69 -8.28 10.95 -3.27
C CYS A 69 -7.91 10.76 -4.75
N ILE A 70 -7.74 9.51 -5.17
CA ILE A 70 -7.63 9.17 -6.59
C ILE A 70 -9.03 8.87 -7.10
N ASN A 71 -9.57 9.74 -7.96
CA ASN A 71 -10.88 9.56 -8.53
C ASN A 71 -10.84 8.50 -9.63
N ARG A 72 -11.98 7.83 -9.86
CA ARG A 72 -12.14 6.88 -10.96
C ARG A 72 -13.48 7.08 -11.65
N MET A 73 -13.45 7.26 -12.96
CA MET A 73 -14.63 7.37 -13.81
C MET A 73 -14.36 6.67 -15.14
N ASN A 74 -15.29 5.85 -15.64
CA ASN A 74 -15.14 5.14 -16.93
C ASN A 74 -13.80 4.40 -17.10
N LYS A 75 -13.32 3.73 -16.05
CA LYS A 75 -12.01 3.03 -16.00
C LYS A 75 -10.78 3.94 -16.15
N LEU A 76 -10.93 5.25 -16.02
CA LEU A 76 -9.84 6.23 -15.97
C LEU A 76 -9.67 6.73 -14.53
N TYR A 77 -8.42 6.83 -14.10
CA TYR A 77 -7.98 7.41 -12.84
C TYR A 77 -7.51 8.85 -13.07
N PHE A 78 -7.81 9.73 -12.12
CA PHE A 78 -7.43 11.13 -12.20
C PHE A 78 -7.46 11.82 -10.84
N PHE A 79 -6.72 12.93 -10.72
CA PHE A 79 -6.79 13.85 -9.58
C PHE A 79 -7.58 15.11 -9.92
N ASN A 80 -7.42 15.59 -11.14
CA ASN A 80 -8.04 16.78 -11.71
C ASN A 80 -8.45 16.50 -13.18
N ASP A 81 -8.94 17.51 -13.89
CA ASP A 81 -9.36 17.34 -15.30
C ASP A 81 -8.20 17.46 -16.31
N ASP A 82 -6.99 17.83 -15.88
CA ASP A 82 -5.84 18.04 -16.78
C ASP A 82 -5.36 16.73 -17.41
N TYR A 83 -5.43 15.62 -16.68
CA TYR A 83 -4.99 14.31 -17.15
C TYR A 83 -5.76 13.16 -16.51
N LYS A 84 -6.10 12.18 -17.35
CA LYS A 84 -6.82 10.96 -16.95
C LYS A 84 -6.16 9.78 -17.62
N ASP A 85 -5.94 8.70 -16.88
CA ASP A 85 -5.22 7.53 -17.39
C ASP A 85 -5.85 6.22 -16.94
N HIS A 86 -5.69 5.14 -17.70
CA HIS A 86 -6.12 3.81 -17.29
C HIS A 86 -5.26 3.24 -16.16
N SER A 87 -4.06 3.77 -15.97
CA SER A 87 -3.13 3.37 -14.92
C SER A 87 -2.86 4.47 -13.92
N ILE A 88 -2.93 4.14 -12.62
CA ILE A 88 -2.49 5.05 -11.55
C ILE A 88 -0.99 5.33 -11.68
N GLY A 89 -0.19 4.35 -12.10
CA GLY A 89 1.24 4.55 -12.29
C GLY A 89 1.53 5.56 -13.39
N SER A 90 0.88 5.44 -14.55
CA SER A 90 1.01 6.42 -15.64
C SER A 90 0.50 7.80 -15.25
N LEU A 91 -0.63 7.88 -14.54
CA LEU A 91 -1.16 9.13 -13.97
C LEU A 91 -0.11 9.82 -13.08
N LEU A 92 0.49 9.10 -12.13
CA LEU A 92 1.50 9.66 -11.23
C LEU A 92 2.75 10.11 -11.99
N HIS A 93 3.22 9.31 -12.93
CA HIS A 93 4.38 9.63 -13.76
C HIS A 93 4.16 10.89 -14.60
N TRP A 94 2.95 11.05 -15.17
CA TRP A 94 2.59 12.26 -15.91
C TRP A 94 2.67 13.50 -15.02
N HIS A 95 2.00 13.51 -13.86
CA HIS A 95 2.06 14.64 -12.92
C HIS A 95 3.47 14.93 -12.41
N GLN A 96 4.28 13.89 -12.20
CA GLN A 96 5.68 14.04 -11.78
C GLN A 96 6.53 14.67 -12.89
N ASN A 97 6.29 14.35 -14.15
CA ASN A 97 7.09 14.84 -15.29
C ASN A 97 6.66 16.24 -15.75
N THR A 98 5.35 16.49 -15.87
CA THR A 98 4.82 17.79 -16.30
C THR A 98 4.84 18.84 -15.20
N LYS A 99 5.05 18.40 -13.95
CA LYS A 99 4.92 19.24 -12.74
C LYS A 99 3.52 19.84 -12.59
N THR A 100 2.52 19.28 -13.27
CA THR A 100 1.13 19.72 -13.13
C THR A 100 0.61 19.37 -11.73
N PRO A 101 0.07 20.35 -10.98
CA PRO A 101 -0.43 20.11 -9.63
C PRO A 101 -1.57 19.09 -9.58
N VAL A 102 -1.59 18.22 -8.57
CA VAL A 102 -2.67 17.23 -8.39
C VAL A 102 -3.94 17.83 -7.79
N THR A 103 -3.86 19.01 -7.15
CA THR A 103 -5.01 19.69 -6.56
C THR A 103 -4.87 21.22 -6.71
N PRO A 104 -5.97 21.99 -6.52
CA PRO A 104 -5.90 23.47 -6.51
C PRO A 104 -4.92 24.06 -5.49
N LYS A 105 -4.53 23.29 -4.46
CA LYS A 105 -3.49 23.68 -3.48
C LYS A 105 -2.07 23.73 -4.06
N GLN A 106 -1.88 23.55 -5.37
CA GLN A 106 -0.58 23.60 -6.05
C GLN A 106 0.40 22.49 -5.60
N ILE A 107 -0.14 21.33 -5.19
CA ILE A 107 0.66 20.17 -4.78
C ILE A 107 1.31 19.52 -6.01
N VAL A 108 2.64 19.52 -6.09
CA VAL A 108 3.41 18.93 -7.19
C VAL A 108 4.17 17.68 -6.72
N LEU A 109 4.05 16.58 -7.47
CA LEU A 109 4.73 15.32 -7.15
C LEU A 109 6.21 15.40 -7.55
N LYS A 110 7.10 15.07 -6.61
CA LYS A 110 8.55 15.12 -6.83
C LYS A 110 9.22 13.79 -6.52
N ASN A 111 9.08 13.30 -5.28
CA ASN A 111 9.87 12.17 -4.79
C ASN A 111 8.95 11.01 -4.36
N PRO A 112 8.82 9.95 -5.16
CA PRO A 112 8.12 8.76 -4.72
C PRO A 112 8.86 8.10 -3.55
N ILE A 113 8.15 7.79 -2.48
CA ILE A 113 8.64 6.95 -1.39
C ILE A 113 8.37 5.50 -1.76
N PHE A 114 9.45 4.77 -2.01
CA PHE A 114 9.39 3.35 -2.33
C PHE A 114 9.32 2.49 -1.07
N LEU A 115 8.70 1.33 -1.19
CA LEU A 115 8.77 0.24 -0.22
C LEU A 115 10.24 -0.10 0.03
N ALA A 116 10.63 -0.12 1.31
CA ALA A 116 11.92 -0.65 1.71
C ALA A 116 12.05 -2.13 1.33
N SER A 117 13.27 -2.62 1.16
CA SER A 117 13.56 -4.00 0.73
C SER A 117 12.95 -5.09 1.63
N TRP A 118 12.76 -4.79 2.93
CA TRP A 118 12.13 -5.71 3.88
C TRP A 118 10.61 -5.83 3.72
N ASN A 119 9.94 -4.92 2.98
CA ASN A 119 8.52 -5.05 2.69
C ASN A 119 8.31 -6.12 1.63
N LEU A 120 8.04 -7.33 2.08
CA LEU A 120 7.78 -8.47 1.21
C LEU A 120 6.38 -8.36 0.60
N MET A 121 6.32 -8.48 -0.72
CA MET A 121 5.05 -8.63 -1.41
C MET A 121 4.54 -10.07 -1.28
N PRO A 122 3.22 -10.32 -1.38
CA PRO A 122 2.68 -11.68 -1.36
C PRO A 122 3.33 -12.59 -2.43
N SER A 123 3.72 -12.03 -3.57
CA SER A 123 4.42 -12.73 -4.66
C SER A 123 5.82 -13.23 -4.29
N CYS A 124 6.42 -12.72 -3.21
CA CYS A 124 7.70 -13.22 -2.69
C CYS A 124 7.53 -14.57 -1.98
N ILE A 125 6.33 -14.93 -1.51
CA ILE A 125 6.08 -16.23 -0.88
C ILE A 125 5.99 -17.30 -1.97
N VAL A 126 7.02 -18.15 -2.05
CA VAL A 126 7.11 -19.23 -3.04
C VAL A 126 6.24 -20.41 -2.65
N ARG A 127 6.31 -20.82 -1.37
CA ARG A 127 5.60 -21.98 -0.84
C ARG A 127 5.46 -21.92 0.68
N LEU A 128 4.31 -22.35 1.20
CA LEU A 128 4.15 -22.68 2.63
C LEU A 128 4.74 -24.07 2.89
N LEU A 129 5.66 -24.19 3.84
CA LEU A 129 6.39 -25.42 4.14
C LEU A 129 5.66 -26.28 5.17
N ARG A 130 5.34 -25.71 6.33
CA ARG A 130 4.58 -26.38 7.40
C ARG A 130 3.90 -25.37 8.33
N ASP A 131 2.89 -25.81 9.07
CA ASP A 131 2.35 -25.07 10.20
C ASP A 131 3.38 -25.03 11.35
N ILE A 132 3.54 -23.86 11.98
CA ILE A 132 4.38 -23.67 13.18
C ILE A 132 3.50 -23.56 14.42
N SER A 133 2.50 -22.67 14.40
CA SER A 133 1.63 -22.42 15.56
C SER A 133 0.28 -21.84 15.15
N GLU A 134 -0.70 -21.98 16.03
CA GLU A 134 -2.01 -21.32 15.93
C GLU A 134 -2.28 -20.55 17.22
N CYS A 135 -2.68 -19.29 17.09
CA CYS A 135 -3.11 -18.42 18.19
C CYS A 135 -4.49 -17.83 17.84
N TYR A 136 -5.13 -17.11 18.76
CA TYR A 136 -6.46 -16.55 18.51
C TYR A 136 -6.51 -15.74 17.20
N ARG A 137 -7.21 -16.29 16.19
CA ARG A 137 -7.38 -15.73 14.84
C ARG A 137 -6.09 -15.53 14.03
N MET A 138 -4.99 -16.21 14.41
CA MET A 138 -3.69 -16.12 13.75
C MET A 138 -3.08 -17.51 13.57
N ARG A 139 -2.40 -17.74 12.44
CA ARG A 139 -1.61 -18.95 12.20
C ARG A 139 -0.23 -18.57 11.69
N THR A 140 0.79 -19.24 12.22
CA THR A 140 2.17 -19.06 11.80
C THR A 140 2.58 -20.24 10.96
N TYR A 141 3.16 -19.95 9.79
CA TYR A 141 3.67 -20.93 8.85
C TYR A 141 5.17 -20.75 8.69
N GLU A 142 5.88 -21.85 8.52
CA GLU A 142 7.20 -21.81 7.90
C GLU A 142 7.00 -21.61 6.40
N VAL A 143 7.69 -20.64 5.82
CA VAL A 143 7.53 -20.26 4.42
C VAL A 143 8.89 -20.16 3.73
N LEU A 144 8.90 -20.49 2.45
CA LEU A 144 10.02 -20.19 1.57
C LEU A 144 9.72 -18.87 0.85
N VAL A 145 10.55 -17.87 1.08
CA VAL A 145 10.44 -16.55 0.44
C VAL A 145 11.56 -16.38 -0.58
N CYS A 146 11.26 -15.76 -1.72
CA CYS A 146 12.25 -15.31 -2.69
C CYS A 146 12.41 -13.79 -2.58
N VAL A 147 13.61 -13.34 -2.19
CA VAL A 147 13.99 -11.92 -2.08
C VAL A 147 15.24 -11.74 -2.90
N GLU A 148 15.23 -10.82 -3.87
CA GLU A 148 16.42 -10.51 -4.69
C GLU A 148 17.11 -11.73 -5.35
N LYS A 149 16.31 -12.73 -5.74
CA LYS A 149 16.73 -14.04 -6.30
C LYS A 149 17.30 -15.03 -5.28
N GLU A 150 17.45 -14.65 -4.02
CA GLU A 150 17.80 -15.55 -2.94
C GLU A 150 16.55 -16.18 -2.34
N LYS A 151 16.67 -17.45 -1.95
CA LYS A 151 15.58 -18.19 -1.29
C LYS A 151 15.90 -18.28 0.20
N ILE A 152 15.00 -17.76 1.02
CA ILE A 152 15.15 -17.66 2.47
C ILE A 152 13.98 -18.41 3.12
N GLN A 153 14.26 -19.24 4.13
CA GLN A 153 13.23 -19.77 5.00
C GLN A 153 12.88 -18.74 6.08
N ALA A 154 11.60 -18.46 6.25
CA ALA A 154 11.10 -17.48 7.22
C ALA A 154 9.84 -18.01 7.92
N ALA A 155 9.45 -17.35 9.01
CA ALA A 155 8.12 -17.54 9.60
C ALA A 155 7.18 -16.44 9.09
N ALA A 156 6.01 -16.81 8.60
CA ALA A 156 4.96 -15.88 8.22
C ALA A 156 3.74 -16.06 9.13
N MET A 157 3.32 -14.99 9.79
CA MET A 157 2.08 -14.97 10.56
C MET A 157 0.94 -14.47 9.68
N LEU A 158 -0.17 -15.18 9.69
CA LEU A 158 -1.36 -14.89 8.89
C LEU A 158 -2.56 -14.71 9.81
N LEU A 159 -3.34 -13.66 9.57
CA LEU A 159 -4.67 -13.54 10.16
C LEU A 159 -5.62 -14.53 9.48
N THR A 160 -6.21 -15.44 10.25
CA THR A 160 -7.10 -16.48 9.74
C THR A 160 -8.57 -16.07 9.71
N SER A 161 -8.96 -15.07 10.52
CA SER A 161 -10.35 -14.64 10.58
C SER A 161 -10.70 -13.62 9.49
N LYS A 162 -11.59 -14.04 8.59
CA LYS A 162 -12.19 -13.16 7.57
C LYS A 162 -13.09 -12.08 8.17
N GLN A 163 -13.57 -12.27 9.38
CA GLN A 163 -14.52 -11.39 10.07
C GLN A 163 -13.86 -10.37 11.00
N LEU A 164 -12.53 -10.24 10.96
CA LEU A 164 -11.85 -9.19 11.72
C LEU A 164 -12.30 -7.80 11.25
N VAL A 165 -12.66 -6.97 12.23
CA VAL A 165 -12.90 -5.54 12.04
C VAL A 165 -11.64 -4.91 11.44
N ILE A 166 -11.80 -3.90 10.59
CA ILE A 166 -10.69 -3.21 9.92
C ILE A 166 -9.62 -2.75 10.93
N GLU A 167 -10.03 -2.29 12.11
CA GLU A 167 -9.10 -1.87 13.17
C GLU A 167 -8.18 -3.00 13.65
N SER A 168 -8.69 -4.23 13.84
CA SER A 168 -7.85 -5.36 14.23
C SER A 168 -6.83 -5.73 13.14
N ARG A 169 -7.20 -5.55 11.86
CA ARG A 169 -6.26 -5.75 10.74
C ARG A 169 -5.19 -4.66 10.70
N LYS A 170 -5.56 -3.41 10.99
CA LYS A 170 -4.60 -2.31 11.10
C LYS A 170 -3.60 -2.54 12.23
N GLN A 171 -4.07 -2.98 13.39
CA GLN A 171 -3.21 -3.27 14.53
C GLN A 171 -2.23 -4.42 14.24
N PHE A 172 -2.70 -5.51 13.65
CA PHE A 172 -1.83 -6.61 13.22
C PHE A 172 -0.73 -6.15 12.24
N LEU A 173 -1.06 -5.30 11.27
CA LEU A 173 -0.08 -4.73 10.34
C LEU A 173 0.80 -3.64 10.99
N ALA A 174 0.37 -3.03 12.09
CA ALA A 174 1.21 -2.15 12.89
C ALA A 174 2.26 -2.94 13.68
N GLU A 175 1.90 -4.09 14.26
CA GLU A 175 2.85 -4.98 14.94
C GLU A 175 3.96 -5.48 14.02
N ALA A 176 3.62 -5.83 12.77
CA ALA A 176 4.61 -6.20 11.75
C ALA A 176 5.69 -5.13 11.52
N ARG A 177 5.39 -3.86 11.80
CA ARG A 177 6.37 -2.75 11.70
C ARG A 177 7.22 -2.58 12.95
N ILE A 178 6.74 -3.01 14.12
CA ILE A 178 7.50 -2.92 15.37
C ILE A 178 8.69 -3.88 15.34
N PHE A 179 8.54 -5.07 14.74
CA PHE A 179 9.63 -6.05 14.60
C PHE A 179 10.85 -5.55 13.81
N ILE A 180 10.79 -4.37 13.19
CA ILE A 180 11.92 -3.75 12.47
C ILE A 180 12.86 -3.01 13.44
N TYR A 181 12.36 -2.65 14.63
CA TYR A 181 13.09 -1.87 15.63
C TYR A 181 13.62 -2.69 16.80
N ILE A 182 13.48 -4.03 16.76
CA ILE A 182 14.00 -4.98 17.76
C ILE A 182 15.19 -5.70 17.15
#